data_AF-A0ABD1VGI4-F1
#
_entry.id   AF-A0ABD1VGI4-F1
#
_cell.length_a   1.000
_cell.length_b   1.000
_cell.length_c   1.000
_cell.angle_alpha   90.00
_cell.angle_beta   90.00
_cell.angle_gamma   90.00
#
_symmetry.space_group_name_H-M   'P 1'
#
loop_
_entity.id
_entity.type
_entity.pdbx_description
1 polymer ?
#
loop_
_entity_poly.entity_id
_entity_poly.type
_entity_poly.pdbx_seq_one_letter_code
_entity_poly.pdbx_strand_id
1 'polypeptide(L)'
;MEAMDRLVCNLYYDMLAFRSKTDQEIEYFSALQAEMINRVDVADSTIIGLEHESENLIKGIKDLSDESDKLLNWLKVYGKNWGNILDAFEVSDKKSEILLDCQAADYAIEDLIYALDKAVENGAISFEIYIKQVRILAREQFLHRARVLKFT
;
A
#
# COMPACT_ATOMS: atom_id res chain seq x y z
N MET A 1 -2.68 66.00 75.25
CA MET A 1 -3.62 65.85 74.12
C MET A 1 -2.85 65.63 72.82
N GLU A 2 -1.82 66.42 72.53
CA GLU A 2 -1.02 66.34 71.28
C GLU A 2 -0.28 65.00 71.04
N ALA A 3 0.22 64.34 72.08
CA ALA A 3 0.88 63.03 71.94
C ALA A 3 -0.08 61.91 71.52
N MET A 4 -1.36 62.00 71.93
CA MET A 4 -2.39 61.02 71.56
C MET A 4 -2.84 61.22 70.12
N ASP A 5 -3.01 62.47 69.69
CA ASP A 5 -3.34 62.78 68.28
C ASP A 5 -2.24 62.31 67.32
N ARG A 6 -0.97 62.53 67.66
CA ARG A 6 0.15 62.04 66.82
C ARG A 6 0.17 60.52 66.71
N LEU A 7 -0.11 59.80 67.79
CA LEU A 7 -0.16 58.34 67.78
C LEU A 7 -1.35 57.83 66.96
N VAL A 8 -2.51 58.46 67.09
CA VAL A 8 -3.71 58.14 66.30
C VAL A 8 -3.46 58.40 64.80
N CYS A 9 -2.83 59.51 64.44
CA CYS A 9 -2.47 59.80 63.05
C CYS A 9 -1.48 58.79 62.48
N ASN A 10 -0.43 58.42 63.23
CA ASN A 10 0.54 57.43 62.77
C ASN A 10 -0.11 56.06 62.57
N LEU A 11 -0.94 55.60 63.52
CA LEU A 11 -1.68 54.36 63.39
C LEU A 11 -2.65 54.38 62.19
N TYR A 12 -3.28 55.52 61.92
CA TYR A 12 -4.15 55.68 60.77
C TYR A 12 -3.38 55.57 59.45
N TYR A 13 -2.21 56.20 59.33
CA TYR A 13 -1.35 56.07 58.14
C TYR A 13 -0.79 54.66 57.96
N ASP A 14 -0.35 54.02 59.05
CA ASP A 14 0.12 52.63 59.02
C ASP A 14 -1.00 51.67 58.60
N MET A 15 -2.23 51.89 59.09
CA MET A 15 -3.40 51.11 58.69
C MET A 15 -3.72 51.29 57.20
N LEU A 16 -3.62 52.52 56.67
CA LEU A 16 -3.82 52.79 55.24
C LEU A 16 -2.73 52.15 54.38
N ALA A 17 -1.47 52.22 54.82
CA ALA A 17 -0.35 51.60 54.12
C ALA A 17 -0.47 50.07 54.11
N PHE A 18 -0.84 49.47 55.26
CA PHE A 18 -1.09 48.04 55.37
C PHE A 18 -2.23 47.60 54.46
N ARG A 19 -3.36 48.34 54.48
CA ARG A 19 -4.51 48.05 53.61
C ARG A 19 -4.14 48.11 52.13
N SER A 20 -3.44 49.16 51.69
CA SER A 20 -2.98 49.27 50.30
C SER A 20 -2.07 48.11 49.89
N LYS A 21 -1.20 47.64 50.78
CA LYS A 21 -0.33 46.48 50.52
C LYS A 21 -1.15 45.20 50.43
N THR A 22 -2.09 44.98 51.35
CA THR A 22 -2.99 43.83 51.32
C THR A 22 -3.84 43.81 50.05
N ASP A 23 -4.36 44.95 49.61
CA ASP A 23 -5.16 45.05 48.38
C ASP A 23 -4.32 44.67 47.15
N GLN A 24 -3.06 45.11 47.07
CA GLN A 24 -2.12 44.71 46.00
C GLN A 24 -1.80 43.20 46.03
N GLU A 25 -1.60 42.63 47.22
CA GLU A 25 -1.38 41.20 47.38
C GLU A 25 -2.61 40.39 46.93
N ILE A 26 -3.83 40.85 47.26
CA ILE A 26 -5.09 40.23 46.84
C ILE A 26 -5.23 40.26 45.32
N GLU A 27 -4.95 41.40 44.67
CA GLU A 27 -5.00 41.52 43.21
C GLU A 27 -3.98 40.57 42.55
N TYR A 28 -2.75 40.53 43.07
CA TYR A 28 -1.72 39.63 42.58
C TYR A 28 -2.12 38.15 42.69
N PHE A 29 -2.61 37.72 43.86
CA PHE A 29 -3.04 36.33 44.05
C PHE A 29 -4.26 35.98 43.22
N SER A 30 -5.18 36.92 43.01
CA SER A 30 -6.36 36.73 42.16
C SER A 30 -5.96 36.55 40.69
N ALA A 31 -5.00 37.33 40.19
CA ALA A 31 -4.45 37.18 38.84
C ALA A 31 -3.74 35.82 38.68
N LEU A 32 -2.92 35.43 39.66
CA LEU A 32 -2.25 34.12 39.65
C LEU A 32 -3.25 32.96 39.67
N GLN A 33 -4.31 33.07 40.46
CA GLN A 33 -5.37 32.06 40.50
C GLN A 33 -6.07 31.92 39.15
N ALA A 34 -6.39 33.04 38.48
CA ALA A 34 -6.99 33.02 37.15
C ALA A 34 -6.08 32.34 36.10
N GLU A 35 -4.77 32.62 36.15
CA GLU A 35 -3.79 31.94 35.29
C GLU A 35 -3.72 30.44 35.58
N MET A 36 -3.71 30.04 36.85
CA MET A 36 -3.70 28.62 37.23
C MET A 36 -4.94 27.88 36.73
N ILE A 37 -6.13 28.48 36.87
CA ILE A 37 -7.38 27.89 36.35
C ILE A 37 -7.29 27.70 34.84
N ASN A 38 -6.86 28.72 34.10
CA ASN A 38 -6.69 28.63 32.65
C ASN A 38 -5.73 27.49 32.26
N ARG A 39 -4.60 27.35 32.97
CA ARG A 39 -3.64 26.28 32.70
C ARG A 39 -4.20 24.89 32.99
N VAL A 40 -5.04 24.75 34.02
CA VAL A 40 -5.75 23.49 34.30
C VAL A 40 -6.72 23.18 33.16
N ASP A 41 -7.54 24.14 32.74
CA ASP A 41 -8.49 23.94 31.65
C ASP A 41 -7.79 23.53 30.34
N VAL A 42 -6.67 24.19 30.01
CA VAL A 42 -5.86 23.83 28.85
C VAL A 42 -5.28 22.42 29.01
N ALA A 43 -4.70 22.10 30.16
CA ALA A 43 -4.15 20.77 30.42
C ALA A 43 -5.22 19.68 30.29
N ASP A 44 -6.39 19.87 30.89
CA ASP A 44 -7.52 18.93 30.80
C ASP A 44 -7.97 18.75 29.35
N SER A 45 -8.10 19.84 28.58
CA SER A 45 -8.47 19.76 27.17
C SER A 45 -7.42 19.00 26.33
N THR A 46 -6.13 19.16 26.64
CA THR A 46 -5.05 18.43 25.96
C THR A 46 -5.02 16.96 26.33
N ILE A 47 -5.29 16.61 27.59
CA ILE A 47 -5.35 15.23 28.06
C ILE A 47 -6.49 14.50 27.32
N ILE A 48 -7.69 15.09 27.28
CA ILE A 48 -8.84 14.53 26.57
C ILE A 48 -8.52 14.35 25.07
N GLY A 49 -7.86 15.33 24.46
CA GLY A 49 -7.43 15.24 23.06
C GLY A 49 -6.48 14.07 22.80
N LEU A 50 -5.47 13.89 23.67
CA LEU A 50 -4.50 12.80 23.57
C LEU A 50 -5.13 11.42 23.82
N GLU A 51 -6.07 11.32 24.75
CA GLU A 51 -6.82 10.08 24.99
C GLU A 51 -7.60 9.67 23.74
N HIS A 52 -8.30 10.61 23.11
CA HIS A 52 -9.02 10.34 21.87
C HIS A 52 -8.10 9.96 20.70
N GLU A 53 -6.95 10.64 20.57
CA GLU A 53 -5.95 10.29 19.56
C GLU A 53 -5.40 8.88 19.78
N SER A 54 -5.12 8.51 21.04
CA SER A 54 -4.67 7.17 21.40
C SER A 54 -5.71 6.10 21.03
N GLU A 55 -6.99 6.33 21.32
CA GLU A 55 -8.08 5.42 20.94
C GLU A 55 -8.18 5.26 19.42
N ASN A 56 -8.08 6.36 18.68
CA ASN A 56 -8.13 6.34 17.22
C ASN A 56 -6.94 5.58 16.61
N LEU A 57 -5.74 5.75 17.17
CA LEU A 57 -4.54 5.01 16.75
C LEU A 57 -4.69 3.52 17.03
N ILE A 58 -5.19 3.13 18.21
CA ILE A 58 -5.46 1.73 18.55
C ILE A 58 -6.44 1.11 17.56
N LYS A 59 -7.52 1.83 17.22
CA LYS A 59 -8.48 1.39 16.22
C LYS A 59 -7.83 1.22 14.84
N GLY A 60 -7.04 2.19 14.40
CA GLY A 60 -6.35 2.13 13.10
C GLY A 60 -5.37 0.96 13.00
N ILE A 61 -4.64 0.65 14.08
CA ILE A 61 -3.77 -0.52 14.15
C ILE A 61 -4.58 -1.82 13.99
N LYS A 62 -5.73 -1.91 14.66
CA LYS A 62 -6.61 -3.07 14.55
C LYS A 62 -7.13 -3.24 13.13
N ASP A 63 -7.64 -2.17 12.52
CA ASP A 63 -8.20 -2.20 11.17
C ASP A 63 -7.11 -2.62 10.15
N LEU A 64 -5.89 -2.08 10.25
CA LEU A 64 -4.75 -2.47 9.41
C LEU A 64 -4.31 -3.92 9.64
N SER A 65 -4.36 -4.41 10.89
CA SER A 65 -4.07 -5.81 11.19
C SER A 65 -5.09 -6.74 10.54
N ASP A 66 -6.38 -6.40 10.64
CA ASP A 66 -7.46 -7.18 10.03
C ASP A 66 -7.34 -7.21 8.50
N GLU A 67 -6.93 -6.10 7.88
CA GLU A 67 -6.62 -6.04 6.44
C GLU A 67 -5.39 -6.87 6.07
N SER A 68 -4.33 -6.81 6.87
CA SER A 68 -3.13 -7.62 6.69
C SER A 68 -3.45 -9.11 6.74
N ASP A 69 -4.27 -9.53 7.70
CA ASP A 69 -4.70 -10.93 7.84
C ASP A 69 -5.52 -11.40 6.64
N LYS A 70 -6.40 -10.56 6.09
CA LYS A 70 -7.13 -10.87 4.85
C LYS A 70 -6.16 -11.09 3.68
N LEU A 71 -5.17 -10.22 3.52
CA LEU A 71 -4.16 -10.35 2.47
C LEU A 71 -3.28 -11.59 2.66
N LEU A 72 -2.85 -11.88 3.89
CA LEU A 72 -2.09 -13.08 4.20
C LEU A 72 -2.89 -14.34 3.95
N ASN A 73 -4.19 -14.35 4.29
CA ASN A 73 -5.07 -15.47 3.99
C ASN A 73 -5.25 -15.66 2.48
N TRP A 74 -5.45 -14.57 1.73
CA TRP A 74 -5.50 -14.61 0.27
C TRP A 74 -4.20 -15.15 -0.32
N LEU A 75 -3.05 -14.67 0.15
CA LEU A 75 -1.73 -15.14 -0.29
C LEU A 75 -1.49 -16.62 0.09
N LYS A 76 -1.99 -17.10 1.22
CA LYS A 76 -1.89 -18.53 1.56
C LYS A 76 -2.65 -19.41 0.56
N VAL A 77 -3.80 -18.94 0.07
CA VAL A 77 -4.64 -19.66 -0.90
C VAL A 77 -4.08 -19.57 -2.31
N TYR A 78 -3.67 -18.37 -2.75
CA TYR A 78 -3.34 -18.09 -4.15
C TYR A 78 -1.85 -17.81 -4.41
N GLY A 79 -1.03 -17.70 -3.36
CA GLY A 79 0.40 -17.38 -3.47
C GLY A 79 1.30 -18.57 -3.78
N LYS A 80 0.75 -19.78 -3.88
CA LYS A 80 1.47 -20.96 -4.38
C LYS A 80 1.07 -21.21 -5.83
N ASN A 81 2.07 -21.45 -6.66
CA ASN A 81 2.00 -21.70 -8.11
C ASN A 81 1.92 -20.47 -9.02
N TRP A 82 2.97 -19.63 -8.96
CA TRP A 82 3.47 -19.04 -10.19
C TRP A 82 4.39 -20.07 -10.86
N GLY A 83 3.82 -21.19 -11.28
CA GLY A 83 4.52 -22.18 -12.10
C GLY A 83 4.89 -21.60 -13.46
N ASN A 84 5.05 -22.44 -14.48
CA ASN A 84 5.17 -21.93 -15.84
C ASN A 84 3.93 -21.08 -16.14
N ILE A 85 4.10 -19.83 -16.57
CA ILE A 85 2.98 -18.92 -16.91
C ILE A 85 2.04 -19.56 -17.94
N LEU A 86 2.57 -20.47 -18.75
CA LEU A 86 1.84 -21.26 -19.74
C LEU A 86 0.79 -22.18 -19.11
N ASP A 87 1.03 -22.69 -17.91
CA ASP A 87 0.08 -23.55 -17.18
C ASP A 87 -1.03 -22.74 -16.48
N ALA A 88 -0.93 -21.40 -16.48
CA ALA A 88 -1.97 -20.53 -15.91
C ALA A 88 -3.18 -20.40 -16.84
N PHE A 89 -3.02 -20.76 -18.12
CA PHE A 89 -4.07 -20.67 -19.13
C PHE A 89 -4.39 -22.06 -19.65
N GLU A 90 -5.56 -22.57 -19.28
CA GLU A 90 -6.09 -23.81 -19.83
C GLU A 90 -7.10 -23.52 -20.93
N VAL A 91 -7.12 -24.38 -21.94
CA VAL A 91 -8.12 -24.31 -22.99
C VAL A 91 -9.44 -24.90 -22.49
N SER A 92 -10.55 -24.19 -22.72
CA SER A 92 -11.87 -24.56 -22.18
C SER A 92 -12.36 -25.95 -22.62
N ASP A 93 -11.92 -26.44 -23.77
CA ASP A 93 -12.40 -27.68 -24.36
C ASP A 93 -11.31 -28.40 -25.17
N LYS A 94 -11.35 -29.74 -25.16
CA LYS A 94 -10.38 -30.60 -25.86
C LYS A 94 -10.29 -30.32 -27.36
N LYS A 95 -11.36 -29.81 -27.97
CA LYS A 95 -11.37 -29.48 -29.41
C LYS A 95 -10.54 -28.23 -29.67
N SER A 96 -10.72 -27.17 -28.88
CA SER A 96 -9.89 -25.97 -28.96
C SER A 96 -8.44 -26.23 -28.59
N GLU A 97 -8.15 -27.15 -27.67
CA GLU A 97 -6.78 -27.58 -27.33
C GLU A 97 -6.08 -28.15 -28.58
N ILE A 98 -6.73 -29.11 -29.24
CA ILE A 98 -6.22 -29.69 -30.50
C ILE A 98 -6.07 -28.63 -31.60
N LEU A 99 -6.99 -27.67 -31.68
CA LEU A 99 -6.93 -26.58 -32.66
C LEU A 99 -5.70 -25.70 -32.42
N LEU A 100 -5.47 -25.29 -31.17
CA LEU A 100 -4.35 -24.46 -30.75
C LEU A 100 -3.01 -25.15 -31.03
N ASP A 101 -2.89 -26.43 -30.64
CA ASP A 101 -1.68 -27.21 -30.91
C ASP A 101 -1.40 -27.35 -32.41
N CYS A 102 -2.44 -27.59 -33.22
CA CYS A 102 -2.25 -27.72 -34.67
C CYS A 102 -1.87 -26.40 -35.32
N GLN A 103 -2.43 -25.27 -34.87
CA GLN A 103 -2.05 -23.95 -35.37
C GLN A 103 -0.64 -23.56 -34.93
N ALA A 104 -0.27 -23.83 -33.68
CA ALA A 104 1.08 -23.60 -33.17
C ALA A 104 2.12 -24.41 -33.94
N ALA A 105 1.83 -25.69 -34.22
CA ALA A 105 2.68 -26.54 -35.03
C ALA A 105 2.80 -26.05 -36.48
N ASP A 106 1.69 -25.58 -37.10
CA ASP A 106 1.71 -25.01 -38.46
C ASP A 106 2.67 -23.81 -38.55
N TYR A 107 2.55 -22.85 -37.62
CA TYR A 107 3.42 -21.68 -37.58
C TYR A 107 4.88 -22.03 -37.26
N ALA A 108 5.12 -22.94 -36.30
CA ALA A 108 6.47 -23.37 -35.97
C ALA A 108 7.18 -24.05 -37.16
N ILE A 109 6.42 -24.77 -37.99
CA ILE A 109 6.95 -25.36 -39.23
C ILE A 109 7.29 -24.26 -40.25
N GLU A 110 6.47 -23.22 -40.41
CA GLU A 110 6.80 -22.08 -41.30
C GLU A 110 8.08 -21.38 -40.86
N ASP A 111 8.23 -21.12 -39.56
CA ASP A 111 9.44 -20.52 -38.99
C ASP A 111 10.68 -21.40 -39.24
N LEU A 112 10.53 -22.72 -39.10
CA LEU A 112 11.63 -23.66 -39.33
C LEU A 112 12.01 -23.75 -40.81
N ILE A 113 11.03 -23.75 -41.72
CA ILE A 113 11.31 -23.72 -43.16
C ILE A 113 12.03 -22.43 -43.53
N TYR A 114 11.59 -21.28 -43.00
CA TYR A 114 12.28 -20.01 -43.22
C TYR A 114 13.74 -20.04 -42.70
N ALA A 115 13.98 -20.61 -41.53
CA ALA A 115 15.32 -20.79 -41.00
C ALA A 115 16.19 -21.70 -41.89
N LEU A 116 15.61 -22.76 -42.45
CA LEU A 116 16.27 -23.66 -43.40
C LEU A 116 16.60 -22.95 -44.73
N ASP A 117 15.71 -22.09 -45.23
CA ASP A 117 15.97 -21.25 -46.41
C ASP A 117 17.23 -20.39 -46.19
N LYS A 118 17.32 -19.74 -45.04
CA LYS A 118 18.50 -18.93 -44.67
C LYS A 118 19.75 -19.79 -44.50
N ALA A 119 19.62 -20.99 -43.95
CA ALA A 119 20.76 -21.89 -43.78
C ALA A 119 21.33 -22.37 -45.12
N VAL A 120 20.49 -22.65 -46.12
CA VAL A 120 20.96 -23.07 -47.45
C VAL A 120 21.53 -21.89 -48.25
N GLU A 121 20.92 -20.71 -48.16
CA GLU A 121 21.44 -19.47 -48.78
C GLU A 121 22.85 -19.14 -48.29
N ASN A 122 23.11 -19.33 -46.99
CA ASN A 122 24.41 -19.09 -46.37
C ASN A 122 25.41 -20.26 -46.56
N GLY A 123 25.02 -21.33 -47.25
CA GLY A 123 25.86 -22.52 -47.45
C GLY A 123 26.14 -23.35 -46.20
N ALA A 124 25.38 -23.13 -45.11
CA ALA A 124 25.53 -23.90 -43.87
C ALA A 124 25.01 -25.34 -44.00
N ILE A 125 24.08 -25.58 -44.94
CA ILE A 125 23.57 -26.90 -45.32
C ILE A 125 23.60 -27.08 -46.83
N SER A 126 23.68 -28.33 -47.30
CA SER A 126 23.58 -28.62 -48.73
C SER A 126 22.12 -28.53 -49.21
N PHE A 127 21.95 -28.22 -50.50
CA PHE A 127 20.63 -28.16 -51.13
C PHE A 127 19.86 -29.50 -51.05
N GLU A 128 20.58 -30.62 -51.12
CA GLU A 128 19.98 -31.96 -51.00
C GLU A 128 19.35 -32.17 -49.61
N ILE A 129 20.05 -31.76 -48.54
CA ILE A 129 19.54 -31.84 -47.17
C ILE A 129 18.34 -30.91 -47.01
N TYR A 130 18.45 -29.67 -47.51
CA TYR A 130 17.38 -28.69 -47.47
C TYR A 130 16.07 -29.21 -48.09
N ILE A 131 16.10 -29.66 -49.34
CA ILE A 131 14.89 -30.15 -50.04
C ILE A 131 14.28 -31.36 -49.33
N LYS A 132 15.12 -32.25 -48.79
CA LYS A 132 14.64 -33.41 -48.03
C LYS A 132 13.88 -32.97 -46.77
N GLN A 133 14.43 -32.02 -46.01
CA GLN A 133 13.79 -31.54 -44.77
C GLN A 133 12.52 -30.74 -45.06
N VAL A 134 12.56 -29.82 -46.02
CA VAL A 134 11.37 -29.03 -46.42
C VAL A 134 10.23 -29.94 -46.86
N ARG A 135 10.51 -31.03 -47.60
CA ARG A 135 9.46 -31.99 -48.00
C ARG A 135 8.81 -32.70 -46.81
N ILE A 136 9.60 -33.07 -45.79
CA ILE A 136 9.09 -33.73 -44.58
C ILE A 136 8.21 -32.74 -43.80
N LEU A 137 8.73 -31.53 -43.57
CA LEU A 137 8.04 -30.47 -42.85
C LEU A 137 6.75 -30.03 -43.56
N ALA A 138 6.77 -29.84 -44.88
CA ALA A 138 5.57 -29.48 -45.65
C ALA A 138 4.49 -30.58 -45.60
N ARG A 139 4.89 -31.85 -45.53
CA ARG A 139 3.93 -32.96 -45.36
C ARG A 139 3.30 -32.93 -43.97
N GLU A 140 4.07 -32.66 -42.93
CA GLU A 140 3.58 -32.51 -41.56
C GLU A 140 2.65 -31.30 -41.43
N GLN A 141 3.04 -30.17 -42.03
CA GLN A 141 2.26 -28.95 -42.11
C GLN A 141 0.88 -29.18 -42.74
N PHE A 142 0.83 -29.93 -43.85
CA PHE A 142 -0.43 -30.31 -44.49
C PHE A 142 -1.36 -31.07 -43.54
N LEU A 143 -0.83 -31.98 -42.71
CA LEU A 143 -1.63 -32.74 -41.75
C LEU A 143 -2.20 -31.83 -40.66
N HIS A 144 -1.41 -30.88 -40.14
CA HIS A 144 -1.89 -29.90 -39.15
C HIS A 144 -3.01 -29.03 -39.73
N ARG A 145 -2.82 -28.48 -40.94
CA ARG A 145 -3.84 -27.68 -41.63
C ARG A 145 -5.12 -28.46 -41.93
N ALA A 146 -5.00 -29.69 -42.42
CA ALA A 146 -6.15 -30.56 -42.68
C ALA A 146 -6.91 -30.88 -41.38
N ARG A 147 -6.18 -31.04 -40.27
CA ARG A 147 -6.77 -31.28 -38.95
C ARG A 147 -7.52 -30.05 -38.44
N VAL A 148 -6.95 -28.84 -38.56
CA VAL A 148 -7.62 -27.57 -38.25
C VAL A 148 -8.92 -27.45 -39.03
N LEU A 149 -8.87 -27.63 -40.36
CA LEU A 149 -10.05 -27.55 -41.25
C LEU A 149 -11.15 -28.54 -40.89
N LYS A 150 -10.83 -29.70 -40.32
CA LYS A 150 -11.81 -30.68 -39.87
C LYS A 150 -12.52 -30.28 -38.57
N PHE A 151 -11.88 -29.44 -37.77
CA PHE A 151 -12.40 -28.99 -36.48
C PHE A 151 -13.01 -27.59 -36.54
N THR A 152 -12.66 -26.73 -37.50
CA THR A 152 -13.46 -25.53 -37.84
C THR A 152 -14.73 -25.90 -38.58
#